data_AF-M7ARY7-F1
#
_entry.id   AF-M7ARY7-F1
#
_cell.length_a   1.000
_cell.length_b   1.000
_cell.length_c   1.000
_cell.angle_alpha   90.00
_cell.angle_beta   90.00
_cell.angle_gamma   90.00
#
_symmetry.space_group_name_H-M   'P 1'
#
loop_
_entity.id
_entity.type
_entity.pdbx_description
1 polymer ?
#
loop_
_entity_poly.entity_id
_entity_poly.type
_entity_poly.pdbx_seq_one_letter_code
_entity_poly.pdbx_strand_id
1 'polypeptide(L)'
;MVDILSPEGPSKIVLLLIKTIQSNYKTIWQTPSSSAPTAKGVKRKYFAPSKGYEFLFCHPSPCSLVVSAVNEKEHHGQQAPAPKAKEAKRLDLFGRKVYSSRGLQLRIANQQAILNRHNFNSWAAVGKFKDNLPQGSQQEFTALADEGKAVAKTSLQAFLDSADAAARTIASGVVMRHSALLQESGLPPEVQSTLQDLPFEGSGLFSDQTDARLHSLKDSRATLKSLVFSVTQIFVFKLYSINVHIIDGIGPGASAGLALQFLPPQAVKKTAAADGKREKLLPIFHCGRPKGEAGAITCPPGRAEKRCFCRIPAAAEKRPPLSNCRPKHLLGTLVPGAGPGLLISG
;
A
#
# COMPACT_ATOMS: atom_id res chain seq x y z
N MET A 1 35.48 -48.62 -9.15
CA MET A 1 34.99 -47.72 -10.21
C MET A 1 33.51 -47.53 -9.96
N VAL A 2 33.13 -46.40 -9.36
CA VAL A 2 31.74 -46.10 -8.99
C VAL A 2 31.05 -45.56 -10.23
N ASP A 3 29.95 -46.19 -10.61
CA ASP A 3 29.17 -45.86 -11.80
C ASP A 3 28.34 -44.60 -11.52
N ILE A 4 28.83 -43.45 -12.00
CA ILE A 4 28.23 -42.10 -11.78
C ILE A 4 27.02 -41.88 -12.71
N LEU A 5 26.65 -42.86 -13.55
CA LEU A 5 25.58 -42.71 -14.54
C LEU A 5 24.25 -43.38 -14.13
N SER A 6 24.11 -43.83 -12.89
CA SER A 6 22.81 -44.33 -12.43
C SER A 6 21.86 -43.14 -12.20
N PRO A 7 20.72 -43.04 -12.92
CA PRO A 7 19.76 -41.96 -12.72
C PRO A 7 19.09 -42.16 -11.35
N GLU A 8 19.62 -41.51 -10.33
CA GLU A 8 18.95 -41.39 -9.03
C GLU A 8 17.57 -40.78 -9.27
N GLY A 9 16.52 -41.53 -8.91
CA GLY A 9 15.15 -41.04 -8.90
C GLY A 9 15.03 -39.73 -8.11
N PRO A 10 13.91 -38.99 -8.23
CA PRO A 10 13.80 -37.60 -7.80
C PRO A 10 14.22 -37.42 -6.33
N SER A 11 15.49 -37.10 -6.15
CA SER A 11 16.11 -36.96 -4.86
C SER A 11 15.50 -35.70 -4.27
N LYS A 12 14.72 -35.86 -3.19
CA LYS A 12 14.15 -34.74 -2.46
C LYS A 12 15.34 -34.00 -1.84
N ILE A 13 15.83 -32.97 -2.55
CA ILE A 13 16.88 -32.10 -2.04
C ILE A 13 16.33 -31.42 -0.79
N VAL A 14 16.73 -31.91 0.38
CA VAL A 14 16.46 -31.24 1.65
C VAL A 14 17.38 -30.03 1.69
N LEU A 15 16.86 -28.87 1.29
CA LEU A 15 17.58 -27.60 1.44
C LEU A 15 17.78 -27.34 2.94
N LEU A 16 18.99 -27.57 3.42
CA LEU A 16 19.36 -27.28 4.80
C LEU A 16 19.17 -25.78 5.05
N LEU A 17 18.27 -25.45 5.97
CA LEU A 17 18.08 -24.07 6.39
C LEU A 17 19.37 -23.56 7.04
N ILE A 18 19.97 -22.54 6.44
CA ILE A 18 21.21 -21.94 6.94
C ILE A 18 21.00 -21.44 8.38
N LYS A 19 21.86 -21.88 9.32
CA LYS A 19 21.76 -21.56 10.77
C LYS A 19 21.57 -20.06 11.04
N THR A 20 22.21 -19.21 10.26
CA THR A 20 22.08 -17.74 10.36
C THR A 20 20.65 -17.26 10.07
N ILE A 21 20.00 -17.82 9.04
CA ILE A 21 18.59 -17.50 8.71
C ILE A 21 17.69 -17.96 9.87
N GLN A 22 17.97 -19.14 10.43
CA GLN A 22 17.24 -19.66 11.58
C GLN A 22 17.31 -18.74 12.81
N SER A 23 18.50 -18.29 13.17
CA SER A 23 18.70 -17.39 14.31
C SER A 23 17.94 -16.06 14.11
N ASN A 24 17.97 -15.53 12.90
CA ASN A 24 17.32 -14.26 12.55
C ASN A 24 15.80 -14.32 12.75
N TYR A 25 15.12 -15.33 12.21
CA TYR A 25 13.65 -15.39 12.39
C TYR A 25 13.27 -15.70 13.83
N LYS A 26 14.03 -16.54 14.56
CA LYS A 26 13.76 -16.83 15.97
C LYS A 26 13.77 -15.55 16.80
N THR A 27 14.76 -14.69 16.56
CA THR A 27 14.90 -13.39 17.23
C THR A 27 13.70 -12.47 16.93
N ILE A 28 13.27 -12.40 15.67
CA ILE A 28 12.11 -11.59 15.26
C ILE A 28 10.82 -12.12 15.90
N TRP A 29 10.66 -13.44 16.00
CA TRP A 29 9.48 -14.08 16.55
C TRP A 29 9.35 -13.97 18.07
N GLN A 30 10.42 -13.66 18.81
CA GLN A 30 10.32 -13.39 20.25
C GLN A 30 9.51 -12.13 20.54
N THR A 31 9.55 -11.12 19.65
CA THR A 31 8.87 -9.83 19.86
C THR A 31 8.22 -9.30 18.57
N PRO A 32 7.24 -10.03 18.00
CA PRO A 32 6.71 -9.74 16.67
C PRO A 32 6.06 -8.35 16.59
N SER A 33 5.37 -7.93 17.66
CA SER A 33 4.67 -6.65 17.73
C SER A 33 5.60 -5.43 17.78
N SER A 34 6.77 -5.54 18.41
CA SER A 34 7.74 -4.42 18.52
C SER A 34 8.77 -4.42 17.40
N SER A 35 8.87 -5.51 16.64
CA SER A 35 9.78 -5.59 15.49
C SER A 35 9.52 -4.44 14.50
N ALA A 36 10.60 -3.73 14.15
CA ALA A 36 10.56 -2.75 13.10
C ALA A 36 10.32 -3.47 11.76
N PRO A 37 9.42 -2.97 10.89
CA PRO A 37 9.12 -3.65 9.63
C PRO A 37 10.33 -3.75 8.68
N THR A 38 11.38 -2.96 8.93
CA THR A 38 12.63 -3.04 8.16
C THR A 38 13.79 -2.39 8.91
N ALA A 39 14.95 -3.03 8.92
CA ALA A 39 16.18 -2.41 9.40
C ALA A 39 16.55 -1.23 8.47
N LYS A 40 16.78 -0.04 9.04
CA LYS A 40 17.01 1.22 8.30
C LYS A 40 18.16 1.11 7.27
N GLY A 41 19.20 0.35 7.59
CA GLY A 41 20.35 0.16 6.68
C GLY A 41 20.04 -0.64 5.42
N VAL A 42 19.07 -1.56 5.47
CA VAL A 42 18.77 -2.48 4.34
C VAL A 42 18.06 -1.75 3.22
N LYS A 43 17.20 -0.76 3.54
CA LYS A 43 16.44 0.00 2.53
C LYS A 43 17.32 0.75 1.53
N ARG A 44 18.56 1.10 1.90
CA ARG A 44 19.52 1.83 1.05
C ARG A 44 20.31 0.91 0.10
N LYS A 45 20.41 -0.39 0.41
CA LYS A 45 21.14 -1.35 -0.43
C LYS A 45 20.38 -1.67 -1.73
N TYR A 46 19.06 -1.76 -1.63
CA TYR A 46 18.19 -2.13 -2.74
C TYR A 46 17.60 -0.89 -3.41
N PHE A 47 18.42 -0.25 -4.25
CA PHE A 47 18.01 0.87 -5.08
C PHE A 47 17.18 0.39 -6.28
N ALA A 48 16.06 1.06 -6.53
CA ALA A 48 15.30 0.95 -7.77
C ALA A 48 14.97 2.38 -8.24
N PRO A 49 14.80 2.61 -9.55
CA PRO A 49 14.36 3.91 -10.05
C PRO A 49 13.09 4.33 -9.31
N SER A 50 13.10 5.53 -8.71
CA SER A 50 11.95 6.00 -7.94
C SER A 50 10.80 6.45 -8.83
N LYS A 51 11.10 7.00 -10.01
CA LYS A 51 10.10 7.56 -10.93
C LYS A 51 9.16 6.46 -11.44
N GLY A 52 7.88 6.56 -11.09
CA GLY A 52 6.84 5.58 -11.44
C GLY A 52 6.78 4.35 -10.51
N TYR A 53 7.64 4.29 -9.50
CA TYR A 53 7.68 3.20 -8.50
C TYR A 53 7.75 3.75 -7.07
N GLU A 54 7.29 4.97 -6.86
CA GLU A 54 7.34 5.68 -5.57
C GLU A 54 6.62 4.89 -4.47
N PHE A 55 5.58 4.13 -4.85
CA PHE A 55 4.82 3.25 -3.98
C PHE A 55 5.72 2.19 -3.30
N LEU A 56 6.84 1.77 -3.89
CA LEU A 56 7.76 0.81 -3.26
C LEU A 56 8.58 1.40 -2.11
N PHE A 57 8.67 2.73 -2.05
CA PHE A 57 9.51 3.44 -1.10
C PHE A 57 8.72 4.17 -0.03
N CYS A 58 7.53 4.64 -0.39
CA CYS A 58 6.67 5.45 0.46
C CYS A 58 5.42 4.67 0.83
N HIS A 59 4.96 4.87 2.06
CA HIS A 59 3.62 4.42 2.41
C HIS A 59 2.62 5.26 1.60
N PRO A 60 1.63 4.62 0.96
CA PRO A 60 0.60 5.37 0.25
C PRO A 60 -0.07 6.26 1.28
N SER A 61 -0.10 7.54 0.93
CA SER A 61 -0.74 8.54 1.77
C SER A 61 -2.24 8.21 1.82
N PRO A 62 -2.87 8.33 3.00
CA PRO A 62 -4.31 8.44 3.06
C PRO A 62 -4.67 9.79 2.40
N CYS A 63 -4.80 9.81 1.08
CA CYS A 63 -5.33 10.94 0.31
C CYS A 63 -6.74 10.55 -0.12
N SER A 64 -7.78 11.21 0.42
CA SER A 64 -9.16 11.22 -0.08
C SER A 64 -10.10 11.95 0.89
N LEU A 65 -11.35 12.16 0.45
CA LEU A 65 -12.45 12.65 1.29
C LEU A 65 -12.70 11.77 2.53
N VAL A 66 -12.40 10.46 2.46
CA VAL A 66 -12.52 9.54 3.61
C VAL A 66 -11.66 10.02 4.77
N VAL A 67 -10.47 10.53 4.47
CA VAL A 67 -9.48 10.96 5.47
C VAL A 67 -9.89 12.29 6.08
N SER A 68 -10.41 13.20 5.27
CA SER A 68 -11.03 14.43 5.77
C SER A 68 -12.20 14.13 6.70
N ALA A 69 -13.08 13.17 6.35
CA ALA A 69 -14.19 12.77 7.21
C ALA A 69 -13.73 12.13 8.54
N VAL A 70 -12.66 11.31 8.50
CA VAL A 70 -12.04 10.76 9.72
C VAL A 70 -11.47 11.89 10.60
N ASN A 71 -10.75 12.84 10.00
CA ASN A 71 -10.16 13.97 10.72
C ASN A 71 -11.23 14.90 11.32
N GLU A 72 -12.30 15.23 10.58
CA GLU A 72 -13.41 16.07 11.07
C GLU A 72 -14.08 15.45 12.31
N LYS A 73 -14.19 14.12 12.34
CA LYS A 73 -14.75 13.37 13.46
C LYS A 73 -13.82 13.38 14.67
N GLU A 74 -12.50 13.30 14.46
CA GLU A 74 -11.51 13.43 15.54
C GLU A 74 -11.50 14.85 16.15
N HIS A 75 -11.71 15.88 15.33
CA HIS A 75 -11.77 17.27 15.78
C HIS A 75 -13.02 17.64 16.58
N HIS A 76 -14.14 16.93 16.43
CA HIS A 76 -15.38 17.26 17.14
C HIS A 76 -15.39 16.92 18.64
N GLY A 77 -14.28 16.40 19.19
CA GLY A 77 -14.01 16.37 20.64
C GLY A 77 -14.99 15.57 21.52
N GLN A 78 -16.02 14.96 20.95
CA GLN A 78 -17.04 14.24 21.69
C GLN A 78 -16.70 12.75 21.80
N GLN A 79 -16.46 12.34 23.04
CA GLN A 79 -16.25 11.00 23.58
C GLN A 79 -14.84 10.41 23.53
N ALA A 80 -14.50 9.78 24.66
CA ALA A 80 -13.39 8.86 24.78
C ALA A 80 -13.40 7.86 23.61
N PRO A 81 -12.24 7.48 23.07
CA PRO A 81 -12.18 6.60 21.91
C PRO A 81 -12.99 5.33 22.19
N ALA A 82 -14.06 5.13 21.43
CA ALA A 82 -14.81 3.89 21.49
C ALA A 82 -13.81 2.72 21.28
N PRO A 83 -13.96 1.57 21.98
CA PRO A 83 -13.02 0.44 21.87
C PRO A 83 -12.69 0.04 20.41
N LYS A 84 -13.64 0.25 19.49
CA LYS A 84 -13.50 0.00 18.05
C LYS A 84 -12.42 0.86 17.36
N ALA A 85 -12.17 2.09 17.82
CA ALA A 85 -11.17 2.99 17.24
C ALA A 85 -9.73 2.50 17.52
N LYS A 86 -9.50 1.80 18.63
CA LYS A 86 -8.18 1.25 18.96
C LYS A 86 -7.77 0.12 18.01
N GLU A 87 -8.73 -0.72 17.63
CA GLU A 87 -8.49 -1.83 16.71
C GLU A 87 -8.24 -1.35 15.27
N ALA A 88 -8.96 -0.32 14.80
CA ALA A 88 -8.70 0.29 13.50
C ALA A 88 -7.27 0.86 13.40
N LYS A 89 -6.83 1.63 14.41
CA LYS A 89 -5.44 2.13 14.50
C LYS A 89 -4.41 0.99 14.50
N ARG A 90 -4.70 -0.12 15.21
CA ARG A 90 -3.83 -1.31 15.23
C ARG A 90 -3.75 -1.97 13.86
N LEU A 91 -4.87 -2.05 13.16
CA LEU A 91 -4.99 -2.65 11.84
C LEU A 91 -4.25 -1.80 10.78
N ASP A 92 -4.39 -0.48 10.79
CA ASP A 92 -3.62 0.41 9.90
C ASP A 92 -2.12 0.30 10.17
N LEU A 93 -1.70 0.27 11.45
CA LEU A 93 -0.29 0.08 11.80
C LEU A 93 0.25 -1.26 11.24
N PHE A 94 -0.51 -2.34 11.38
CA PHE A 94 -0.14 -3.64 10.83
C PHE A 94 -0.07 -3.61 9.31
N GLY A 95 -1.07 -3.02 8.64
CA GLY A 95 -1.08 -2.85 7.18
C GLY A 95 0.13 -2.05 6.70
N ARG A 96 0.53 -0.97 7.39
CA ARG A 96 1.77 -0.23 7.10
C ARG A 96 3.00 -1.11 7.26
N LYS A 97 3.10 -1.92 8.31
CA LYS A 97 4.24 -2.83 8.52
C LYS A 97 4.34 -3.85 7.39
N VAL A 98 3.24 -4.51 7.05
CA VAL A 98 3.14 -5.48 5.95
C VAL A 98 3.59 -4.83 4.65
N TYR A 99 3.03 -3.66 4.32
CA TYR A 99 3.38 -2.90 3.12
C TYR A 99 4.88 -2.57 3.05
N SER A 100 5.46 -2.01 4.12
CA SER A 100 6.88 -1.62 4.14
C SER A 100 7.81 -2.82 4.00
N SER A 101 7.51 -3.92 4.69
CA SER A 101 8.34 -5.14 4.68
C SER A 101 8.31 -5.80 3.31
N ARG A 102 7.12 -5.95 2.73
CA ARG A 102 6.95 -6.59 1.43
C ARG A 102 7.38 -5.70 0.27
N GLY A 103 7.24 -4.38 0.38
CA GLY A 103 7.83 -3.43 -0.55
C GLY A 103 9.36 -3.51 -0.59
N LEU A 104 10.03 -3.81 0.54
CA LEU A 104 11.46 -4.14 0.51
C LEU A 104 11.71 -5.47 -0.21
N GLN A 105 10.96 -6.52 0.11
CA GLN A 105 11.13 -7.84 -0.52
C GLN A 105 10.99 -7.77 -2.04
N LEU A 106 10.02 -6.99 -2.54
CA LEU A 106 9.82 -6.77 -3.96
C LEU A 106 11.03 -6.07 -4.62
N ARG A 107 11.65 -5.09 -3.93
CA ARG A 107 12.90 -4.46 -4.40
C ARG A 107 14.08 -5.44 -4.41
N ILE A 108 14.18 -6.30 -3.40
CA ILE A 108 15.20 -7.36 -3.34
C ILE A 108 15.03 -8.31 -4.53
N ALA A 109 13.82 -8.81 -4.74
CA ALA A 109 13.49 -9.72 -5.83
C ALA A 109 13.77 -9.10 -7.21
N ASN A 110 13.41 -7.82 -7.41
CA ASN A 110 13.71 -7.12 -8.66
C ASN A 110 15.22 -7.02 -8.94
N GLN A 111 16.02 -6.65 -7.93
CA GLN A 111 17.48 -6.61 -8.11
C GLN A 111 18.05 -7.99 -8.42
N GLN A 112 17.58 -9.02 -7.72
CA GLN A 112 18.00 -10.40 -7.96
C GLN A 112 17.60 -10.88 -9.36
N ALA A 113 16.42 -10.53 -9.87
CA ALA A 113 16.00 -10.85 -11.22
C ALA A 113 16.92 -10.21 -12.28
N ILE A 114 17.30 -8.94 -12.10
CA ILE A 114 18.26 -8.26 -12.98
C ILE A 114 19.61 -8.97 -12.99
N LEU A 115 20.14 -9.32 -11.81
CA LEU A 115 21.42 -10.02 -11.68
C LEU A 115 21.38 -11.41 -12.34
N ASN A 116 20.30 -12.19 -12.16
CA ASN A 116 20.20 -13.52 -12.75
C ASN A 116 20.01 -13.47 -14.27
N ARG A 117 19.30 -12.46 -14.79
CA ARG A 117 19.24 -12.21 -16.24
C ARG A 117 20.63 -11.91 -16.79
N HIS A 118 21.43 -11.10 -16.09
CA HIS A 118 22.82 -10.88 -16.47
C HIS A 118 23.63 -12.18 -16.44
N ASN A 119 23.55 -12.96 -15.35
CA ASN A 119 24.26 -14.24 -15.23
C ASN A 119 23.88 -15.23 -16.34
N PHE A 120 22.60 -15.32 -16.69
CA PHE A 120 22.14 -16.15 -17.80
C PHE A 120 22.80 -15.73 -19.13
N ASN A 121 22.83 -14.42 -19.41
CA ASN A 121 23.49 -13.89 -20.60
C ASN A 121 25.00 -14.12 -20.58
N SER A 122 25.64 -14.01 -19.41
CA SER A 122 27.06 -14.32 -19.24
C SER A 122 27.35 -15.79 -19.56
N TRP A 123 26.55 -16.74 -19.04
CA TRP A 123 26.70 -18.16 -19.38
C TRP A 123 26.43 -18.46 -20.86
N ALA A 124 25.47 -17.77 -21.46
CA ALA A 124 25.25 -17.87 -22.90
C ALA A 124 26.45 -17.35 -23.72
N ALA A 125 27.15 -16.31 -23.24
CA ALA A 125 28.38 -15.82 -23.86
C ALA A 125 29.56 -16.78 -23.62
N VAL A 126 29.69 -17.36 -22.42
CA VAL A 126 30.68 -18.40 -22.11
C VAL A 126 30.57 -19.58 -23.07
N GLY A 127 29.35 -20.00 -23.40
CA GLY A 127 29.13 -21.07 -24.38
C GLY A 127 29.75 -20.83 -25.76
N LYS A 128 29.99 -19.57 -26.16
CA LYS A 128 30.64 -19.24 -27.44
C LYS A 128 32.13 -19.55 -27.48
N PHE A 129 32.76 -19.79 -26.33
CA PHE A 129 34.19 -20.15 -26.27
C PHE A 129 34.45 -21.64 -26.50
N LYS A 130 33.40 -22.46 -26.64
CA LYS A 130 33.49 -23.90 -26.85
C LYS A 130 34.46 -24.28 -27.99
N ASP A 131 34.37 -23.60 -29.12
CA ASP A 131 35.15 -23.94 -30.32
C ASP A 131 36.65 -23.62 -30.17
N ASN A 132 37.03 -22.86 -29.15
CA ASN A 132 38.42 -22.56 -28.84
C ASN A 132 39.07 -23.60 -27.90
N LEU A 133 38.31 -24.58 -27.41
CA LEU A 133 38.81 -25.60 -26.50
C LEU A 133 39.27 -26.86 -27.25
N PRO A 134 40.26 -27.61 -26.71
CA PRO A 134 40.61 -28.92 -27.21
C PRO A 134 39.39 -29.85 -27.30
N GLN A 135 39.32 -30.67 -28.34
CA GLN A 135 38.16 -31.52 -28.62
C GLN A 135 37.72 -32.37 -27.41
N GLY A 136 38.67 -32.87 -26.61
CA GLY A 136 38.40 -33.66 -25.42
C GLY A 136 37.65 -32.93 -24.29
N SER A 137 37.70 -31.60 -24.22
CA SER A 137 37.04 -30.82 -23.14
C SER A 137 35.79 -30.06 -23.59
N GLN A 138 35.46 -30.06 -24.89
CA GLN A 138 34.31 -29.31 -25.41
C GLN A 138 32.97 -29.79 -24.85
N GLN A 139 32.81 -31.09 -24.61
CA GLN A 139 31.57 -31.66 -24.09
C GLN A 139 31.34 -31.25 -22.63
N GLU A 140 32.36 -31.40 -21.77
CA GLU A 140 32.30 -31.00 -20.36
C GLU A 140 32.03 -29.49 -20.23
N PHE A 141 32.70 -28.67 -21.05
CA PHE A 141 32.48 -27.23 -21.08
C PHE A 141 31.05 -26.87 -21.51
N THR A 142 30.51 -27.57 -22.51
CA THR A 142 29.13 -27.37 -22.96
C THR A 142 28.15 -27.70 -21.84
N ALA A 143 28.34 -28.84 -21.17
CA ALA A 143 27.52 -29.26 -20.04
C ALA A 143 27.56 -28.23 -18.90
N LEU A 144 28.75 -27.72 -18.56
CA LEU A 144 28.92 -26.69 -17.53
C LEU A 144 28.21 -25.38 -17.90
N ALA A 145 28.34 -24.91 -19.15
CA ALA A 145 27.67 -23.70 -19.61
C ALA A 145 26.14 -23.86 -19.62
N ASP A 146 25.65 -25.05 -19.98
CA ASP A 146 24.23 -25.39 -19.96
C ASP A 146 23.68 -25.46 -18.53
N GLU A 147 24.42 -26.06 -17.60
CA GLU A 147 24.09 -26.08 -16.18
C GLU A 147 24.05 -24.65 -15.61
N GLY A 148 25.04 -23.81 -15.92
CA GLY A 148 25.08 -22.41 -15.50
C GLY A 148 23.87 -21.60 -16.00
N LYS A 149 23.46 -21.81 -17.25
CA LYS A 149 22.21 -21.22 -17.79
C LYS A 149 20.98 -21.75 -17.08
N ALA A 150 20.90 -23.06 -16.82
CA ALA A 150 19.77 -23.68 -16.13
C ALA A 150 19.63 -23.14 -14.71
N VAL A 151 20.71 -23.07 -13.95
CA VAL A 151 20.75 -22.50 -12.59
C VAL A 151 20.31 -21.03 -12.60
N ALA A 152 20.85 -20.21 -13.52
CA ALA A 152 20.46 -18.81 -13.63
C ALA A 152 18.97 -18.62 -13.98
N LYS A 153 18.43 -19.47 -14.87
CA LYS A 153 17.00 -19.47 -15.25
C LYS A 153 16.09 -19.87 -14.08
N THR A 154 16.40 -20.95 -13.38
CA THR A 154 15.64 -21.42 -12.21
C THR A 154 15.68 -20.38 -11.08
N SER A 155 16.85 -19.79 -10.84
CA SER A 155 17.03 -18.69 -9.89
C SER A 155 16.18 -17.47 -10.27
N LEU A 156 16.18 -17.06 -11.54
CA LEU A 156 15.30 -15.99 -12.04
C LEU A 156 13.82 -16.29 -11.78
N GLN A 157 13.36 -17.52 -12.05
CA GLN A 157 11.98 -17.91 -11.81
C GLN A 157 11.61 -17.80 -10.32
N ALA A 158 12.46 -18.30 -9.42
CA ALA A 158 12.23 -18.19 -7.98
C ALA A 158 12.09 -16.73 -7.50
N PHE A 159 12.82 -15.79 -8.12
CA PHE A 159 12.68 -14.37 -7.81
C PHE A 159 11.41 -13.74 -8.38
N LEU A 160 10.94 -14.19 -9.55
CA LEU A 160 9.63 -13.78 -10.08
C LEU A 160 8.49 -14.26 -9.17
N ASP A 161 8.57 -15.51 -8.69
CA ASP A 161 7.57 -16.06 -7.75
C ASP A 161 7.60 -15.31 -6.41
N SER A 162 8.79 -14.96 -5.91
CA SER A 162 8.97 -14.13 -4.70
C SER A 162 8.40 -12.71 -4.90
N ALA A 163 8.54 -12.14 -6.09
CA ALA A 163 7.98 -10.84 -6.43
C ALA A 163 6.45 -10.87 -6.48
N ASP A 164 5.84 -11.89 -7.08
CA ASP A 164 4.38 -12.10 -7.07
C ASP A 164 3.85 -12.24 -5.64
N ALA A 165 4.47 -13.11 -4.83
CA ALA A 165 4.08 -13.29 -3.43
C ALA A 165 4.20 -11.99 -2.62
N ALA A 166 5.25 -11.19 -2.87
CA ALA A 166 5.42 -9.88 -2.25
C ALA A 166 4.32 -8.91 -2.70
N ALA A 167 3.99 -8.85 -3.99
CA ALA A 167 2.92 -8.00 -4.54
C ALA A 167 1.55 -8.33 -3.95
N ARG A 168 1.19 -9.63 -3.89
CA ARG A 168 -0.06 -10.07 -3.25
C ARG A 168 -0.12 -9.69 -1.77
N THR A 169 1.00 -9.82 -1.05
CA THR A 169 1.03 -9.43 0.37
C THR A 169 0.96 -7.91 0.54
N ILE A 170 1.55 -7.12 -0.36
CA ILE A 170 1.37 -5.66 -0.40
C ILE A 170 -0.11 -5.33 -0.56
N ALA A 171 -0.80 -5.99 -1.49
CA ALA A 171 -2.25 -5.82 -1.69
C ALA A 171 -3.04 -6.14 -0.41
N SER A 172 -2.73 -7.24 0.29
CA SER A 172 -3.34 -7.52 1.60
C SER A 172 -3.08 -6.40 2.61
N GLY A 173 -1.85 -5.87 2.65
CA GLY A 173 -1.51 -4.73 3.51
C GLY A 173 -2.30 -3.46 3.17
N VAL A 174 -2.57 -3.19 1.88
CA VAL A 174 -3.42 -2.08 1.43
C VAL A 174 -4.86 -2.29 1.88
N VAL A 175 -5.42 -3.48 1.66
CA VAL A 175 -6.80 -3.83 2.09
C VAL A 175 -6.97 -3.64 3.60
N MET A 176 -6.00 -4.09 4.41
CA MET A 176 -6.04 -3.87 5.86
C MET A 176 -6.11 -2.39 6.23
N ARG A 177 -5.38 -1.53 5.50
CA ARG A 177 -5.41 -0.08 5.71
C ARG A 177 -6.74 0.54 5.24
N HIS A 178 -7.30 0.06 4.13
CA HIS A 178 -8.64 0.46 3.68
C HIS A 178 -9.69 0.13 4.72
N SER A 179 -9.73 -1.11 5.21
CA SER A 179 -10.70 -1.54 6.21
C SER A 179 -10.59 -0.71 7.49
N ALA A 180 -9.36 -0.42 7.96
CA ALA A 180 -9.14 0.43 9.12
C ALA A 180 -9.73 1.84 8.93
N LEU A 181 -9.43 2.50 7.81
CA LEU A 181 -9.90 3.86 7.55
C LEU A 181 -11.42 3.92 7.30
N LEU A 182 -11.95 2.93 6.58
CA LEU A 182 -13.39 2.84 6.31
C LEU A 182 -14.18 2.58 7.61
N GLN A 183 -13.67 1.77 8.53
CA GLN A 183 -14.30 1.60 9.85
C GLN A 183 -14.33 2.90 10.66
N GLU A 184 -13.28 3.72 10.60
CA GLU A 184 -13.22 5.00 11.31
C GLU A 184 -14.17 6.05 10.70
N SER A 185 -14.36 6.00 9.37
CA SER A 185 -15.21 6.94 8.62
C SER A 185 -16.69 6.91 9.01
N GLY A 186 -17.17 5.79 9.59
CA GLY A 186 -18.58 5.62 9.94
C GLY A 186 -19.53 5.46 8.74
N LEU A 187 -19.00 5.15 7.56
CA LEU A 187 -19.80 4.85 6.37
C LEU A 187 -20.65 3.57 6.58
N PRO A 188 -21.81 3.43 5.90
CA PRO A 188 -22.58 2.18 5.91
C PRO A 188 -21.75 1.00 5.36
N PRO A 189 -21.90 -0.23 5.90
CA PRO A 189 -21.14 -1.41 5.46
C PRO A 189 -21.19 -1.69 3.95
N GLU A 190 -22.32 -1.39 3.30
CA GLU A 190 -22.53 -1.58 1.87
C GLU A 190 -21.60 -0.67 1.06
N VAL A 191 -21.42 0.57 1.51
CA VAL A 191 -20.48 1.52 0.91
C VAL A 191 -19.04 1.10 1.19
N GLN A 192 -18.76 0.62 2.42
CA GLN A 192 -17.41 0.19 2.78
C GLN A 192 -16.91 -0.96 1.89
N SER A 193 -17.73 -1.99 1.67
CA SER A 193 -17.37 -3.12 0.79
C SER A 193 -17.05 -2.66 -0.63
N THR A 194 -17.90 -1.78 -1.19
CA THR A 194 -17.72 -1.23 -2.55
C THR A 194 -16.44 -0.41 -2.71
N LEU A 195 -15.99 0.27 -1.65
CA LEU A 195 -14.75 1.06 -1.65
C LEU A 195 -13.51 0.20 -1.38
N GLN A 196 -13.66 -0.88 -0.62
CA GLN A 196 -12.57 -1.81 -0.31
C GLN A 196 -12.09 -2.59 -1.54
N ASP A 197 -12.99 -2.87 -2.48
CA ASP A 197 -12.68 -3.61 -3.71
C ASP A 197 -12.15 -2.72 -4.85
N LEU A 198 -11.90 -1.43 -4.59
CA LEU A 198 -11.34 -0.53 -5.60
C LEU A 198 -9.86 -0.86 -5.90
N PRO A 199 -9.42 -0.70 -7.16
CA PRO A 199 -8.04 -0.97 -7.53
C PRO A 199 -7.07 -0.01 -6.83
N PHE A 200 -5.89 -0.53 -6.50
CA PHE A 200 -4.79 0.25 -5.94
C PHE A 200 -3.86 0.73 -7.05
N GLU A 201 -3.67 2.05 -7.18
CA GLU A 201 -2.88 2.68 -8.25
C GLU A 201 -1.46 3.09 -7.82
N GLY A 202 -1.09 2.89 -6.55
CA GLY A 202 0.25 3.19 -6.04
C GLY A 202 0.48 4.63 -5.57
N SER A 203 -0.29 5.61 -6.05
CA SER A 203 -0.15 7.04 -5.69
C SER A 203 -0.75 7.39 -4.33
N GLY A 204 -1.81 6.70 -3.92
CA GLY A 204 -2.55 6.91 -2.68
C GLY A 204 -3.24 5.64 -2.25
N LEU A 205 -3.75 5.62 -1.00
CA LEU A 205 -4.59 4.50 -0.57
C LEU A 205 -5.86 4.43 -1.41
N PHE A 206 -6.51 5.56 -1.63
CA PHE A 206 -7.70 5.66 -2.44
C PHE A 206 -7.35 6.30 -3.78
N SER A 207 -7.93 5.80 -4.87
CA SER A 207 -7.85 6.45 -6.18
C SER A 207 -8.86 7.59 -6.28
N ASP A 208 -8.70 8.47 -7.27
CA ASP A 208 -9.66 9.55 -7.57
C ASP A 208 -11.08 8.99 -7.87
N GLN A 209 -11.15 7.75 -8.35
CA GLN A 209 -12.42 7.03 -8.54
C GLN A 209 -13.20 6.84 -7.23
N THR A 210 -12.49 6.72 -6.10
CA THR A 210 -13.10 6.62 -4.76
C THR A 210 -13.92 7.87 -4.46
N ASP A 211 -13.35 9.05 -4.71
CA ASP A 211 -14.02 10.31 -4.46
C ASP A 211 -15.21 10.48 -5.41
N ALA A 212 -15.06 10.12 -6.69
CA ALA A 212 -16.18 10.13 -7.65
C ALA A 212 -17.34 9.21 -7.21
N ARG A 213 -17.03 8.01 -6.69
CA ARG A 213 -18.05 7.09 -6.13
C ARG A 213 -18.69 7.66 -4.86
N LEU A 214 -17.91 8.24 -3.96
CA LEU A 214 -18.43 8.89 -2.76
C LEU A 214 -19.35 10.07 -3.10
N HIS A 215 -19.01 10.86 -4.11
CA HIS A 215 -19.85 11.95 -4.62
C HIS A 215 -21.17 11.42 -5.18
N SER A 216 -21.12 10.40 -6.04
CA SER A 216 -22.33 9.75 -6.58
C SER A 216 -23.23 9.20 -5.46
N LEU A 217 -22.63 8.62 -4.41
CA LEU A 217 -23.36 8.13 -3.24
C LEU A 217 -23.92 9.24 -2.36
N LYS A 218 -23.26 10.39 -2.29
CA LYS A 218 -23.77 11.56 -1.56
C LYS A 218 -25.03 12.09 -2.23
N ASP A 219 -25.02 12.17 -3.56
CA ASP A 219 -26.17 12.60 -4.34
C ASP A 219 -27.30 11.57 -4.23
N SER A 220 -26.98 10.27 -4.29
CA SER A 220 -27.96 9.22 -4.05
C SER A 220 -28.51 9.23 -2.62
N ARG A 221 -27.71 9.61 -1.60
CA ARG A 221 -28.17 9.76 -0.22
C ARG A 221 -29.07 10.99 -0.05
N ALA A 222 -28.78 12.10 -0.72
CA ALA A 222 -29.67 13.25 -0.74
C ALA A 222 -31.02 12.88 -1.40
N THR A 223 -30.96 12.14 -2.51
CA THR A 223 -32.13 11.59 -3.21
C THR A 223 -32.88 10.56 -2.36
N LEU A 224 -32.19 9.66 -1.65
CA LEU A 224 -32.79 8.68 -0.75
C LEU A 224 -33.38 9.34 0.49
N LYS A 225 -32.73 10.38 1.06
CA LYS A 225 -33.36 11.18 2.12
C LYS A 225 -34.65 11.81 1.61
N SER A 226 -34.64 12.40 0.40
CA SER A 226 -35.85 12.94 -0.25
C SER A 226 -36.92 11.86 -0.50
N LEU A 227 -36.53 10.64 -0.90
CA LEU A 227 -37.44 9.51 -1.11
C LEU A 227 -38.00 8.95 0.21
N VAL A 228 -37.19 8.82 1.25
CA VAL A 228 -37.63 8.37 2.57
C VAL A 228 -38.58 9.39 3.18
N PHE A 229 -38.32 10.70 3.02
CA PHE A 229 -39.27 11.73 3.45
C PHE A 229 -40.61 11.62 2.70
N SER A 230 -40.60 11.31 1.40
CA SER A 230 -41.84 11.14 0.64
C SER A 230 -42.57 9.83 0.96
N VAL A 231 -41.88 8.71 1.17
CA VAL A 231 -42.50 7.44 1.57
C VAL A 231 -43.08 7.53 2.98
N THR A 232 -42.37 8.16 3.93
CA THR A 232 -42.89 8.38 5.28
C THR A 232 -44.13 9.29 5.25
N GLN A 233 -44.13 10.34 4.41
CA GLN A 233 -45.32 11.17 4.20
C GLN A 233 -46.48 10.38 3.58
N ILE A 234 -46.23 9.51 2.60
CA ILE A 234 -47.26 8.67 1.98
C ILE A 234 -47.88 7.71 3.00
N PHE A 235 -47.08 7.10 3.88
CA PHE A 235 -47.58 6.22 4.95
C PHE A 235 -48.40 6.99 5.99
N VAL A 236 -47.97 8.19 6.39
CA VAL A 236 -48.74 9.06 7.29
C VAL A 236 -50.06 9.48 6.65
N PHE A 237 -50.07 9.84 5.37
CA PHE A 237 -51.29 10.21 4.64
C PHE A 237 -52.29 9.06 4.51
N LYS A 238 -51.79 7.83 4.30
CA LYS A 238 -52.61 6.63 4.17
C LYS A 238 -53.19 6.18 5.51
N LEU A 239 -52.43 6.28 6.60
CA LEU A 239 -52.94 6.05 7.97
C LEU A 239 -53.96 7.11 8.39
N TYR A 240 -53.80 8.35 7.94
CA TYR A 240 -54.78 9.42 8.19
C TYR A 240 -56.08 9.18 7.41
N SER A 241 -56.02 8.81 6.13
CA SER A 241 -57.21 8.50 5.32
C SER A 241 -57.97 7.26 5.82
N ILE A 242 -57.27 6.24 6.31
CA ILE A 242 -57.91 5.04 6.89
C ILE A 242 -58.64 5.40 8.19
N ASN A 243 -58.07 6.27 9.04
CA ASN A 243 -58.75 6.73 10.26
C ASN A 243 -59.99 7.58 9.96
N VAL A 244 -59.97 8.45 8.95
CA VAL A 244 -61.14 9.25 8.56
C VAL A 244 -62.27 8.35 8.04
N HIS A 245 -61.96 7.36 7.21
CA HIS A 245 -62.98 6.43 6.71
C HIS A 245 -63.62 5.53 7.78
N ILE A 246 -62.90 5.23 8.87
CA ILE A 246 -63.45 4.45 9.99
C ILE A 246 -64.38 5.31 10.85
N ILE A 247 -64.16 6.62 10.94
CA ILE A 247 -65.00 7.54 11.73
C ILE A 247 -66.34 7.82 11.03
N ASP A 248 -66.38 7.89 9.70
CA ASP A 248 -67.63 8.12 8.94
C ASP A 248 -68.53 6.88 8.82
N GLY A 249 -68.02 5.69 9.17
CA GLY A 249 -68.76 4.42 9.10
C GLY A 249 -69.49 4.01 10.39
N ILE A 250 -69.30 4.73 11.50
CA ILE A 250 -69.89 4.38 12.80
C ILE A 250 -71.16 5.21 12.98
N GLY A 251 -72.31 4.55 12.78
CA GLY A 251 -73.63 5.13 13.01
C GLY A 251 -73.81 5.67 14.44
N PRO A 252 -74.70 6.65 14.64
CA PRO A 252 -74.86 7.37 15.90
C PRO A 252 -75.52 6.48 16.95
N GLY A 253 -74.72 5.74 17.73
CA GLY A 253 -75.30 4.86 18.74
C GLY A 253 -74.30 4.05 19.56
N ALA A 254 -73.37 4.72 20.25
CA ALA A 254 -72.76 4.33 21.54
C ALA A 254 -71.40 5.01 21.72
N SER A 255 -71.33 6.08 22.52
CA SER A 255 -70.05 6.65 22.96
C SER A 255 -69.79 6.27 24.42
N ALA A 256 -68.96 5.25 24.64
CA ALA A 256 -68.26 5.07 25.91
C ALA A 256 -66.87 5.72 25.77
N GLY A 257 -66.58 6.68 26.65
CA GLY A 257 -65.46 7.59 26.54
C GLY A 257 -64.09 6.92 26.59
N LEU A 258 -63.37 7.01 25.47
CA LEU A 258 -61.91 6.91 25.41
C LEU A 258 -61.39 8.19 24.77
N ALA A 259 -61.09 9.18 25.60
CA ALA A 259 -60.51 10.44 25.18
C ALA A 259 -59.02 10.25 24.85
N LEU A 260 -58.70 9.86 23.61
CA LEU A 260 -57.36 10.10 23.07
C LEU A 260 -57.27 11.58 22.66
N GLN A 261 -56.67 12.41 23.51
CA GLN A 261 -56.27 13.76 23.11
C GLN A 261 -55.12 13.67 22.10
N PHE A 262 -55.45 13.79 20.82
CA PHE A 262 -54.46 14.11 19.79
C PHE A 262 -54.25 15.62 19.76
N LEU A 263 -53.05 16.06 20.12
CA LEU A 263 -52.60 17.43 19.87
C LEU A 263 -52.51 17.66 18.34
N PRO A 264 -53.06 18.76 17.81
CA PRO A 264 -52.97 19.06 16.39
C PRO A 264 -51.50 19.30 16.01
N PRO A 265 -51.08 18.89 14.80
CA PRO A 265 -49.77 19.23 14.28
C PRO A 265 -49.69 20.76 14.19
N GLN A 266 -48.82 21.36 15.02
CA GLN A 266 -48.55 22.78 14.91
C GLN A 266 -48.00 23.06 13.51
N ALA A 267 -48.75 23.85 12.75
CA ALA A 267 -48.30 24.41 11.49
C ALA A 267 -47.04 25.25 11.75
N VAL A 268 -45.88 24.74 11.33
CA VAL A 268 -44.67 25.55 11.24
C VAL A 268 -44.88 26.55 10.11
N LYS A 269 -45.45 27.71 10.44
CA LYS A 269 -45.43 28.91 9.60
C LYS A 269 -43.96 29.33 9.47
N LYS A 270 -43.33 28.97 8.34
CA LYS A 270 -42.11 29.62 7.86
C LYS A 270 -42.48 31.03 7.41
N THR A 271 -42.31 32.00 8.30
CA THR A 271 -42.28 33.42 7.93
C THR A 271 -40.98 33.67 7.18
N ALA A 272 -41.09 33.90 5.87
CA ALA A 272 -40.02 34.50 5.08
C ALA A 272 -39.92 35.98 5.46
N ALA A 273 -38.99 36.30 6.36
CA ALA A 273 -38.52 37.68 6.53
C ALA A 273 -37.48 37.94 5.44
N ALA A 274 -37.88 38.70 4.42
CA ALA A 274 -36.97 39.40 3.55
C ALA A 274 -36.34 40.54 4.35
N ASP A 275 -35.14 40.34 4.87
CA ASP A 275 -34.27 41.42 5.31
C ASP A 275 -33.14 41.57 4.30
N GLY A 276 -33.27 42.61 3.48
CA GLY A 276 -32.18 43.08 2.63
C GLY A 276 -31.27 43.97 3.46
N LYS A 277 -30.05 43.51 3.76
CA LYS A 277 -28.92 44.43 3.93
C LYS A 277 -27.55 43.76 3.92
N ARG A 278 -26.73 44.31 3.03
CA ARG A 278 -25.25 44.36 3.01
C ARG A 278 -24.50 43.06 2.78
N GLU A 279 -24.11 42.90 1.52
CA GLU A 279 -22.77 42.43 1.15
C GLU A 279 -21.71 43.05 2.08
N LYS A 280 -21.19 42.24 3.00
CA LYS A 280 -19.83 42.42 3.50
C LYS A 280 -18.99 41.39 2.77
N LEU A 281 -18.28 41.89 1.76
CA LEU A 281 -17.14 41.21 1.15
C LEU A 281 -16.25 40.65 2.27
N LEU A 282 -16.04 39.33 2.25
CA LEU A 282 -14.95 38.69 2.97
C LEU A 282 -13.63 39.29 2.45
N PRO A 283 -12.65 39.57 3.32
CA PRO A 283 -11.35 40.02 2.87
C PRO A 283 -10.70 38.88 2.07
N ILE A 284 -10.50 39.14 0.79
CA ILE A 284 -9.58 38.40 -0.08
C ILE A 284 -8.20 38.54 0.57
N PHE A 285 -7.70 37.46 1.18
CA PHE A 285 -6.30 37.37 1.56
C PHE A 285 -5.46 37.25 0.29
N HIS A 286 -5.00 38.39 -0.22
CA HIS A 286 -3.85 38.44 -1.11
C HIS A 286 -2.62 38.03 -0.32
N CYS A 287 -2.09 36.83 -0.59
CA CYS A 287 -0.75 36.45 -0.16
C CYS A 287 0.26 37.16 -1.07
N GLY A 288 0.46 38.46 -0.82
CA GLY A 288 1.58 39.22 -1.37
C GLY A 288 2.86 38.76 -0.68
N ARG A 289 3.82 38.29 -1.47
CA ARG A 289 5.15 37.86 -1.04
C ARG A 289 6.07 39.07 -0.98
N PRO A 290 6.56 39.55 0.19
CA PRO A 290 7.66 40.49 0.22
C PRO A 290 8.98 39.73 0.13
N LYS A 291 9.91 40.32 -0.60
CA LYS A 291 11.26 39.86 -0.90
C LYS A 291 12.21 40.72 -0.04
N GLY A 292 13.16 40.09 0.66
CA GLY A 292 14.15 40.73 1.55
C GLY A 292 13.74 40.64 3.03
N GLU A 293 14.60 40.43 4.02
CA GLU A 293 16.06 40.53 4.16
C GLU A 293 16.51 39.67 5.35
N ALA A 294 17.82 39.44 5.44
CA ALA A 294 18.48 38.61 6.43
C ALA A 294 18.41 39.16 7.86
N GLY A 295 18.13 38.27 8.82
CA GLY A 295 18.26 38.55 10.25
C GLY A 295 18.46 37.25 11.02
N ALA A 296 19.68 37.02 11.50
CA ALA A 296 20.05 35.88 12.31
C ALA A 296 19.53 36.04 13.74
N ILE A 297 18.70 35.10 14.21
CA ILE A 297 18.44 34.90 15.65
C ILE A 297 18.47 33.40 15.93
N THR A 298 19.38 33.03 16.82
CA THR A 298 19.60 31.71 17.40
C THR A 298 18.52 31.41 18.44
N CYS A 299 17.91 30.22 18.37
CA CYS A 299 17.07 29.62 19.43
C CYS A 299 17.25 28.07 19.44
N PRO A 300 17.03 27.40 20.58
CA PRO A 300 17.66 26.11 20.95
C PRO A 300 16.96 24.86 20.36
N PRO A 301 17.57 23.66 20.46
CA PRO A 301 17.20 22.52 19.63
C PRO A 301 15.99 21.77 20.17
N GLY A 302 14.81 22.05 19.63
CA GLY A 302 13.63 21.18 19.70
C GLY A 302 13.64 20.14 18.58
N ARG A 303 13.54 18.85 18.95
CA ARG A 303 13.57 17.68 18.06
C ARG A 303 12.35 17.67 17.12
N ALA A 304 12.50 18.27 15.94
CA ALA A 304 11.52 18.16 14.85
C ALA A 304 11.96 17.08 13.84
N GLU A 305 11.15 16.04 13.73
CA GLU A 305 11.29 14.94 12.78
C GLU A 305 10.98 15.44 11.35
N LYS A 306 11.95 16.14 10.73
CA LYS A 306 11.86 16.54 9.32
C LYS A 306 12.17 15.34 8.42
N ARG A 307 11.14 14.67 7.88
CA ARG A 307 11.27 13.86 6.66
C ARG A 307 11.46 14.81 5.48
N CYS A 308 12.71 15.15 5.23
CA CYS A 308 13.11 15.87 4.03
C CYS A 308 13.01 14.91 2.83
N PHE A 309 12.01 15.08 1.97
CA PHE A 309 12.12 14.61 0.59
C PHE A 309 13.12 15.53 -0.10
N CYS A 310 14.38 15.09 -0.22
CA CYS A 310 15.28 15.69 -1.19
C CYS A 310 14.70 15.39 -2.58
N ARG A 311 14.09 16.41 -3.22
CA ARG A 311 13.95 16.42 -4.67
C ARG A 311 15.36 16.33 -5.25
N ILE A 312 15.70 15.17 -5.82
CA ILE A 312 16.89 15.05 -6.66
C ILE A 312 16.59 15.86 -7.93
N PRO A 313 17.37 16.88 -8.29
CA PRO A 313 17.16 17.60 -9.54
C PRO A 313 17.33 16.61 -10.70
N ALA A 314 16.34 16.58 -11.59
CA ALA A 314 16.41 15.80 -12.81
C ALA A 314 17.50 16.38 -13.71
N ALA A 315 18.71 15.80 -13.64
CA ALA A 315 19.70 15.99 -14.67
C ALA A 315 19.16 15.36 -15.96
N ALA A 316 19.09 16.14 -17.03
CA ALA A 316 18.73 15.66 -18.36
C ALA A 316 19.80 14.66 -18.82
N GLU A 317 19.52 13.38 -18.64
CA GLU A 317 20.40 12.28 -19.06
C GLU A 317 20.26 12.10 -20.58
N LYS A 318 21.12 12.79 -21.34
CA LYS A 318 21.41 12.38 -22.73
C LYS A 318 22.09 11.02 -22.65
N ARG A 319 21.35 9.95 -22.92
CA ARG A 319 21.91 8.60 -23.08
C ARG A 319 22.86 8.59 -24.29
N PRO A 320 24.14 8.22 -24.14
CA PRO A 320 24.98 7.91 -25.29
C PRO A 320 24.54 6.58 -25.91
N PRO A 321 24.75 6.37 -27.22
CA PRO A 321 24.39 5.13 -27.89
C PRO A 321 25.19 3.95 -27.30
N LEU A 322 24.46 2.88 -26.95
CA LEU A 322 24.97 1.59 -26.50
C LEU A 322 25.60 0.83 -27.68
N SER A 323 26.73 1.30 -28.19
CA SER A 323 27.62 0.47 -29.00
C SER A 323 29.04 1.03 -28.87
N ASN A 324 29.94 0.21 -28.31
CA ASN A 324 31.40 0.42 -28.14
C ASN A 324 31.87 0.59 -26.69
N CYS A 325 31.59 -0.39 -25.83
CA CYS A 325 32.47 -0.68 -24.69
C CYS A 325 33.33 -1.90 -25.04
N ARG A 326 34.57 -1.66 -25.49
CA ARG A 326 35.62 -2.70 -25.49
C ARG A 326 36.18 -2.83 -24.07
N PRO A 327 36.39 -4.04 -23.54
CA PRO A 327 37.13 -4.22 -22.29
C PRO A 327 38.61 -4.01 -22.58
N LYS A 328 39.19 -2.92 -22.07
CA LYS A 328 40.64 -2.75 -22.02
C LYS A 328 41.08 -2.67 -20.56
N HIS A 329 41.91 -3.64 -20.18
CA HIS A 329 42.80 -3.68 -19.01
C HIS A 329 42.16 -3.78 -17.62
N LEU A 330 41.79 -5.01 -17.25
CA LEU A 330 41.89 -5.50 -15.87
C LEU A 330 42.57 -6.89 -15.90
N LEU A 331 43.87 -6.91 -16.24
CA LEU A 331 44.74 -8.00 -15.82
C LEU A 331 45.42 -7.53 -14.53
N GLY A 332 44.95 -8.01 -13.39
CA GLY A 332 45.71 -7.96 -12.15
C GLY A 332 46.67 -9.16 -12.13
N THR A 333 47.95 -8.91 -11.95
CA THR A 333 48.98 -9.94 -11.76
C THR A 333 48.75 -10.63 -10.42
N LEU A 334 48.53 -11.94 -10.42
CA LEU A 334 48.54 -12.78 -9.21
C LEU A 334 50.00 -12.96 -8.75
N VAL A 335 50.32 -12.40 -7.57
CA VAL A 335 51.57 -12.68 -6.87
C VAL A 335 51.44 -14.03 -6.16
N PRO A 336 52.44 -14.93 -6.19
CA PRO A 336 52.39 -16.19 -5.45
C PRO A 336 52.37 -15.93 -3.94
N GLY A 337 51.22 -16.14 -3.30
CA GLY A 337 51.10 -16.18 -1.85
C GLY A 337 51.41 -17.59 -1.34
N ALA A 338 52.35 -17.70 -0.40
CA ALA A 338 52.66 -18.96 0.27
C ALA A 338 51.41 -19.53 0.95
N GLY A 339 51.05 -20.77 0.58
CA GLY A 339 49.91 -21.48 1.15
C GLY A 339 50.16 -21.92 2.60
N PRO A 340 49.10 -22.10 3.40
CA PRO A 340 49.23 -22.54 4.79
C PRO A 340 49.72 -23.99 4.86
N GLY A 341 50.84 -24.18 5.57
CA GLY A 341 51.43 -25.49 5.83
C GLY A 341 50.46 -26.39 6.61
N LEU A 342 50.19 -27.58 6.06
CA LEU A 342 49.61 -28.69 6.80
C LEU A 342 50.59 -29.13 7.89
N LEU A 343 50.23 -28.92 9.15
CA LEU A 343 50.81 -29.64 10.28
C LEU A 343 50.16 -31.03 10.32
N ILE A 344 50.93 -32.05 9.95
CA ILE A 344 50.65 -33.44 10.28
C ILE A 344 51.32 -33.69 11.64
N SER A 345 50.52 -33.89 12.69
CA SER A 345 51.00 -34.45 13.96
C SER A 345 51.12 -35.97 13.80
N GLY A 346 52.31 -36.49 14.11
CA GLY A 346 52.55 -37.91 14.38
C GLY A 346 52.25 -38.29 15.82
#